data_AF-A0A938XQX1-F1
#
_entry.id   AF-A0A938XQX1-F1
#
_cell.length_a   1.000
_cell.length_b   1.000
_cell.length_c   1.000
_cell.angle_alpha   90.00
_cell.angle_beta   90.00
_cell.angle_gamma   90.00
#
_symmetry.space_group_name_H-M   'P 1'
#
loop_
_entity.id
_entity.type
_entity.pdbx_description
1 polymer ?
#
loop_
_entity_poly.entity_id
_entity_poly.type
_entity_poly.pdbx_seq_one_letter_code
_entity_poly.pdbx_strand_id
1 'polypeptide(L)'
;MLKALMQCCGGLALFLWGLQKIKTNFQSVVSSKAKEVVSILTLNFGVAMITGLLITMLIQSSSAAIIIIISLVNLKLLDFNQAVGLIAGVNVGTTVTVQLISFNLTNHLGIFLGSGLFFYVLYYVTDLRCAKYFGQGLSSFSILLLGLELLSGSLVGLEENLLFINLIVSLATWPLLGLIVGLITTSIVQSSSAVTALVVALAKQRLIILEAAIAIALGSNIGTCVTAFLAGVGGSRDAKLSAWAHLYFNLVGVIIFLPLLPYFTHLIQSFSLDLSRQIANAHTLFNLLTAVVIFVFRNKFIALVYKLHSQEGRKEKLKCRNC
;
A
#
# COMPACT_ATOMS: atom_id res chain seq x y z
N MET A 1 6.92 -30.52 -3.46
CA MET A 1 6.87 -29.65 -2.26
C MET A 1 8.14 -28.78 -2.08
N LEU A 2 9.34 -29.34 -1.90
CA LEU A 2 10.56 -28.53 -1.69
C LEU A 2 10.86 -27.55 -2.83
N LYS A 3 10.74 -27.97 -4.10
CA LYS A 3 10.91 -27.09 -5.28
C LYS A 3 9.93 -25.92 -5.28
N ALA A 4 8.65 -26.17 -4.99
CA ALA A 4 7.63 -25.13 -4.91
C ALA A 4 7.93 -24.12 -3.78
N LEU A 5 8.37 -24.60 -2.61
CA LEU A 5 8.76 -23.73 -1.50
C LEU A 5 9.98 -22.86 -1.86
N MET A 6 11.01 -23.45 -2.47
CA MET A 6 12.19 -22.70 -2.93
C MET A 6 11.81 -21.65 -3.98
N GLN A 7 10.95 -22.02 -4.93
CA GLN A 7 10.46 -21.10 -5.96
C GLN A 7 9.61 -19.98 -5.37
N CYS A 8 8.76 -20.28 -4.38
CA CYS A 8 7.95 -19.29 -3.67
C CYS A 8 8.85 -18.30 -2.90
N CYS A 9 9.81 -18.79 -2.12
CA CYS A 9 10.75 -17.95 -1.37
C CYS A 9 11.63 -17.12 -2.30
N GLY A 10 12.17 -17.72 -3.37
CA GLY A 10 12.99 -17.02 -4.36
C GLY A 10 12.20 -15.97 -5.14
N GLY A 11 10.98 -16.32 -5.58
CA GLY A 11 10.06 -15.40 -6.26
C GLY A 11 9.67 -14.23 -5.38
N LEU A 12 9.29 -14.49 -4.12
CA LEU A 12 9.00 -13.44 -3.14
C LEU A 12 10.20 -12.54 -2.86
N ALA A 13 11.40 -13.12 -2.69
CA ALA A 13 12.61 -12.35 -2.45
C ALA A 13 12.94 -11.43 -3.64
N LEU A 14 12.89 -11.95 -4.87
CA LEU A 14 13.10 -11.15 -6.09
C LEU A 14 12.02 -10.07 -6.25
N PHE A 15 10.77 -10.40 -5.97
CA PHE A 15 9.66 -9.46 -6.03
C PHE A 15 9.86 -8.30 -5.04
N LEU A 16 10.14 -8.61 -3.77
CA LEU A 16 10.38 -7.61 -2.73
C LEU A 16 11.63 -6.78 -3.02
N TRP A 17 12.69 -7.40 -3.54
CA TRP A 17 13.91 -6.71 -3.93
C TRP A 17 13.68 -5.78 -5.13
N GLY A 18 12.95 -6.23 -6.15
CA GLY A 18 12.54 -5.41 -7.29
C GLY A 18 11.71 -4.21 -6.84
N LEU A 19 10.74 -4.42 -5.95
CA LEU A 19 9.93 -3.34 -5.36
C LEU A 19 10.78 -2.34 -4.56
N GLN A 20 11.73 -2.84 -3.75
CA GLN A 20 12.67 -1.99 -3.02
C GLN A 20 13.56 -1.17 -3.96
N LYS A 21 14.04 -1.77 -5.06
CA LYS A 21 14.87 -1.09 -6.06
C LYS A 21 14.10 -0.03 -6.83
N ILE A 22 12.85 -0.31 -7.22
CA ILE A 22 11.95 0.71 -7.80
C ILE A 22 11.85 1.88 -6.81
N LYS A 23 11.56 1.62 -5.53
CA LYS A 23 11.49 2.65 -4.49
C LYS A 23 12.78 3.49 -4.41
N THR A 24 13.96 2.87 -4.30
CA THR A 24 15.22 3.60 -4.18
C THR A 24 15.58 4.38 -5.46
N ASN A 25 15.28 3.83 -6.64
CA ASN A 25 15.58 4.46 -7.91
C ASN A 25 14.69 5.69 -8.12
N PHE A 26 13.38 5.57 -7.88
CA PHE A 26 12.46 6.71 -7.89
C PHE A 26 12.89 7.78 -6.89
N GLN A 27 13.26 7.41 -5.66
CA GLN A 27 13.76 8.36 -4.66
C GLN A 27 15.03 9.09 -5.11
N SER A 28 15.96 8.40 -5.79
CA SER A 28 17.20 9.02 -6.26
C SER A 28 16.97 10.06 -7.36
N VAL A 29 15.97 9.85 -8.23
CA VAL A 29 15.53 10.81 -9.25
C VAL A 29 14.86 12.03 -8.60
N VAL A 30 14.18 11.82 -7.48
CA VAL A 30 13.31 12.81 -6.83
C VAL A 30 14.02 13.57 -5.67
N SER A 31 15.28 13.24 -5.38
CA SER A 31 15.99 13.55 -4.13
C SER A 31 16.13 15.03 -3.72
N SER A 32 15.98 15.99 -4.63
CA SER A 32 15.92 17.43 -4.29
C SER A 32 14.49 17.96 -4.15
N LYS A 33 13.54 17.50 -4.99
CA LYS A 33 12.17 18.05 -5.04
C LYS A 33 11.22 17.47 -4.00
N ALA A 34 11.37 16.22 -3.54
CA ALA A 34 10.45 15.67 -2.53
C ALA A 34 10.52 16.41 -1.19
N LYS A 35 11.70 16.88 -0.77
CA LYS A 35 11.85 17.71 0.44
C LYS A 35 11.22 19.09 0.26
N GLU A 36 11.31 19.64 -0.95
CA GLU A 36 10.73 20.93 -1.34
C GLU A 36 9.20 20.85 -1.51
N VAL A 37 8.65 19.74 -2.03
CA VAL A 37 7.20 19.48 -2.12
C VAL A 37 6.58 19.27 -0.74
N VAL A 38 7.35 18.78 0.24
CA VAL A 38 6.91 18.73 1.64
C VAL A 38 6.94 20.12 2.29
N SER A 39 7.88 21.01 1.90
CA SER A 39 7.93 22.39 2.43
C SER A 39 6.98 23.35 1.73
N ILE A 40 6.61 23.07 0.47
CA ILE A 40 5.68 23.87 -0.33
C ILE A 40 4.30 23.22 -0.24
N LEU A 41 3.51 23.78 0.69
CA LEU A 41 2.04 23.80 0.69
C LEU A 41 1.33 22.55 1.24
N THR A 42 0.80 22.71 2.45
CA THR A 42 -0.51 22.17 2.85
C THR A 42 -1.40 23.31 3.37
N LEU A 43 -1.65 24.32 2.54
CA LEU A 43 -2.49 25.47 2.92
C LEU A 43 -3.95 25.08 3.18
N ASN A 44 -4.42 24.01 2.56
CA ASN A 44 -5.76 23.47 2.77
C ASN A 44 -5.77 21.94 2.64
N PHE A 45 -6.85 21.33 3.14
CA PHE A 45 -7.00 19.88 3.24
C PHE A 45 -6.92 19.16 1.88
N GLY A 46 -7.44 19.76 0.81
CA GLY A 46 -7.40 19.19 -0.54
C GLY A 46 -5.99 19.12 -1.11
N VAL A 47 -5.22 20.21 -0.95
CA VAL A 47 -3.80 20.23 -1.30
C VAL A 47 -3.03 19.19 -0.49
N ALA A 48 -3.31 19.07 0.82
CA ALA A 48 -2.71 18.03 1.65
C ALA A 48 -2.97 16.61 1.14
N MET A 49 -4.20 16.30 0.69
CA MET A 49 -4.51 15.01 0.07
C MET A 49 -3.73 14.77 -1.22
N ILE A 50 -3.67 15.76 -2.11
CA ILE A 50 -2.93 15.61 -3.37
C ILE A 50 -1.43 15.43 -3.07
N THR A 51 -0.88 16.20 -2.14
CA THR A 51 0.52 16.08 -1.71
C THR A 51 0.81 14.68 -1.14
N GLY A 52 -0.08 14.14 -0.29
CA GLY A 52 0.08 12.79 0.26
C GLY A 52 0.04 11.70 -0.81
N LEU A 53 -0.87 11.84 -1.77
CA LEU A 53 -1.00 10.96 -2.93
C LEU A 53 0.30 10.98 -3.75
N LEU A 54 0.81 12.17 -4.10
CA LEU A 54 2.06 12.35 -4.83
C LEU A 54 3.26 11.78 -4.05
N ILE A 55 3.37 12.05 -2.75
CA ILE A 55 4.45 11.54 -1.90
C ILE A 55 4.47 10.01 -1.95
N THR A 56 3.34 9.34 -1.76
CA THR A 56 3.31 7.87 -1.79
C THR A 56 3.51 7.31 -3.18
N MET A 57 3.03 7.96 -4.24
CA MET A 57 3.36 7.53 -5.61
C MET A 57 4.86 7.61 -5.89
N LEU A 58 5.55 8.62 -5.37
CA LEU A 58 6.99 8.80 -5.56
C LEU A 58 7.81 7.87 -4.66
N ILE A 59 7.42 7.73 -3.39
CA ILE A 59 8.13 6.89 -2.40
C ILE A 59 7.77 5.40 -2.55
N GLN A 60 6.64 5.07 -3.18
CA GLN A 60 6.12 3.70 -3.35
C GLN A 60 6.00 2.92 -2.03
N SER A 61 5.84 3.63 -0.91
CA SER A 61 5.75 3.03 0.42
C SER A 61 4.91 3.92 1.32
N SER A 62 3.66 3.51 1.56
CA SER A 62 2.73 4.21 2.44
C SER A 62 3.22 4.24 3.88
N SER A 63 3.70 3.12 4.42
CA SER A 63 4.29 3.08 5.77
C SER A 63 5.39 4.13 5.94
N ALA A 64 6.32 4.25 4.97
CA ALA A 64 7.37 5.26 5.03
C ALA A 64 6.82 6.68 4.94
N ALA A 65 5.85 6.94 4.05
CA ALA A 65 5.20 8.24 3.95
C ALA A 65 4.48 8.64 5.24
N ILE A 66 3.76 7.71 5.87
CA ILE A 66 3.05 7.92 7.14
C ILE A 66 4.04 8.19 8.28
N ILE A 67 5.15 7.44 8.37
CA ILE A 67 6.20 7.68 9.36
C ILE A 67 6.76 9.11 9.22
N ILE A 68 7.00 9.57 7.98
CA ILE A 68 7.45 10.94 7.72
C ILE A 68 6.40 11.95 8.19
N ILE A 69 5.12 11.76 7.83
CA ILE A 69 4.03 12.64 8.25
C ILE A 69 3.96 12.73 9.78
N ILE A 70 3.96 11.59 10.48
CA ILE A 70 3.92 11.54 11.95
C ILE A 70 5.15 12.21 12.55
N SER A 71 6.33 12.03 11.95
CA SER A 71 7.57 12.69 12.40
C SER A 71 7.50 14.21 12.24
N LEU A 72 6.97 14.70 11.13
CA LEU A 72 6.80 16.15 10.89
C LEU A 72 5.76 16.77 11.84
N VAL A 73 4.68 16.06 12.16
CA VAL A 73 3.73 16.46 13.21
C VAL A 73 4.40 16.49 14.57
N ASN A 74 5.22 15.48 14.88
CA ASN A 74 5.99 15.43 16.13
C ASN A 74 6.94 16.63 16.28
N LEU A 75 7.54 17.07 15.17
CA LEU A 75 8.39 18.26 15.09
C LEU A 75 7.61 19.58 15.00
N LYS A 76 6.26 19.54 15.04
CA LYS A 76 5.37 20.70 14.88
C LYS A 76 5.52 21.44 13.55
N LEU A 77 6.05 20.76 12.53
CA LEU A 77 6.17 21.29 11.17
C LEU A 77 4.87 21.12 10.38
N LEU A 78 4.01 20.20 10.82
CA LEU A 78 2.66 19.98 10.31
C LEU A 78 1.69 19.95 11.48
N ASP A 79 0.51 20.52 11.29
CA ASP A 79 -0.59 20.33 12.22
C ASP A 79 -1.33 19.00 11.96
N PHE A 80 -2.15 18.59 12.93
CA PHE A 80 -2.93 17.36 12.82
C PHE A 80 -3.92 17.37 11.65
N ASN A 81 -4.54 18.51 11.30
CA ASN A 81 -5.49 18.59 10.19
C ASN A 81 -4.80 18.35 8.85
N GLN A 82 -3.63 18.95 8.66
CA GLN A 82 -2.76 18.73 7.50
C GLN A 82 -2.32 17.27 7.41
N ALA A 83 -1.97 16.66 8.55
CA ALA A 83 -1.61 15.25 8.61
C ALA A 83 -2.76 14.34 8.17
N VAL A 84 -3.99 14.59 8.61
CA VAL A 84 -5.16 13.81 8.17
C VAL A 84 -5.36 13.90 6.65
N GLY A 85 -5.21 15.09 6.07
CA GLY A 85 -5.26 15.27 4.62
C GLY A 85 -4.17 14.46 3.91
N LEU A 86 -2.92 14.57 4.35
CA LEU A 86 -1.79 13.80 3.79
C LEU A 86 -2.03 12.29 3.91
N ILE A 87 -2.48 11.79 5.06
CA ILE A 87 -2.80 10.38 5.30
C ILE A 87 -3.87 9.87 4.32
N ALA A 88 -4.93 10.64 4.09
CA ALA A 88 -5.96 10.28 3.11
C ALA A 88 -5.38 10.17 1.70
N GLY A 89 -4.49 11.11 1.32
CA GLY A 89 -3.75 11.06 0.07
C GLY A 89 -2.85 9.83 -0.07
N VAL A 90 -2.07 9.52 0.97
CA VAL A 90 -1.14 8.38 1.00
C VAL A 90 -1.86 7.05 0.73
N ASN A 91 -3.05 6.86 1.30
CA ASN A 91 -3.84 5.64 1.08
C ASN A 91 -4.26 5.50 -0.40
N VAL A 92 -4.65 6.60 -1.05
CA VAL A 92 -4.92 6.61 -2.51
C VAL A 92 -3.64 6.36 -3.31
N GLY A 93 -2.53 7.00 -2.94
CA GLY A 93 -1.25 6.85 -3.65
C GLY A 93 -0.70 5.42 -3.67
N THR A 94 -0.96 4.65 -2.61
CA THR A 94 -0.56 3.22 -2.50
C THR A 94 -1.14 2.36 -3.64
N THR A 95 -2.27 2.78 -4.20
CA THR A 95 -2.99 2.01 -5.22
C THR A 95 -2.22 1.92 -6.54
N VAL A 96 -1.30 2.86 -6.81
CA VAL A 96 -0.49 2.88 -8.03
C VAL A 96 0.38 1.64 -8.15
N THR A 97 0.96 1.14 -7.05
CA THR A 97 1.78 -0.07 -7.09
C THR A 97 0.96 -1.27 -7.55
N VAL A 98 -0.25 -1.43 -7.02
CA VAL A 98 -1.16 -2.54 -7.37
C VAL A 98 -1.62 -2.42 -8.82
N GLN A 99 -1.90 -1.21 -9.29
CA GLN A 99 -2.22 -0.95 -10.70
C GLN A 99 -1.08 -1.41 -11.61
N LEU A 100 0.17 -1.02 -11.34
CA LEU A 100 1.34 -1.43 -12.12
C LEU A 100 1.50 -2.96 -12.18
N ILE A 101 1.29 -3.65 -11.07
CA ILE A 101 1.45 -5.12 -10.96
C ILE A 101 0.31 -5.87 -11.67
N SER A 102 -0.90 -5.31 -11.67
CA SER A 102 -2.08 -5.96 -12.25
C SER A 102 -2.12 -5.95 -13.77
N PHE A 103 -1.36 -5.07 -14.43
CA PHE A 103 -1.16 -5.19 -15.87
C PHE A 103 -0.37 -6.49 -16.08
N ASN A 104 -0.93 -7.44 -16.83
CA ASN A 104 -0.32 -8.76 -17.05
C ASN A 104 0.92 -8.66 -17.97
N LEU A 105 1.95 -7.98 -17.48
CA LEU A 105 3.16 -7.60 -18.19
C LEU A 105 4.25 -8.66 -18.10
N THR A 106 3.99 -9.80 -17.43
CA THR A 106 4.94 -10.90 -17.32
C THR A 106 5.28 -11.49 -18.69
N ASN A 107 4.35 -11.48 -19.65
CA ASN A 107 4.61 -11.87 -21.04
C ASN A 107 5.58 -10.93 -21.78
N HIS A 108 5.75 -9.70 -21.30
CA HIS A 108 6.61 -8.68 -21.90
C HIS A 108 7.92 -8.49 -21.12
N LEU A 109 8.23 -9.40 -20.19
CA LEU A 109 9.40 -9.32 -19.31
C LEU A 109 10.70 -9.15 -20.10
N GLY A 110 10.87 -9.86 -21.21
CA GLY A 110 12.05 -9.75 -22.07
C GLY A 110 12.25 -8.34 -22.65
N ILE A 111 11.15 -7.64 -22.96
CA ILE A 111 11.21 -6.26 -23.48
C ILE A 111 11.66 -5.29 -22.39
N PHE A 112 11.08 -5.39 -21.18
CA PHE A 112 11.47 -4.53 -20.05
C PHE A 112 12.92 -4.79 -19.62
N LEU A 113 13.35 -6.05 -19.60
CA LEU A 113 14.71 -6.41 -19.21
C LEU A 113 15.73 -5.96 -20.28
N GLY A 114 15.44 -6.27 -21.54
CA GLY A 114 16.29 -5.89 -22.67
C GLY A 114 16.45 -4.38 -22.80
N SER A 115 15.35 -3.63 -22.71
CA SER A 115 15.39 -2.15 -22.73
C SER A 115 16.10 -1.59 -21.49
N GLY A 116 15.86 -2.16 -20.30
CA GLY A 116 16.55 -1.76 -19.07
C GLY A 116 18.07 -1.91 -19.17
N LEU A 117 18.54 -3.05 -19.68
CA LEU A 117 19.97 -3.30 -19.93
C LEU A 117 20.53 -2.39 -21.02
N PHE A 118 19.78 -2.18 -22.11
CA PHE A 118 20.18 -1.27 -23.19
C PHE A 118 20.43 0.15 -22.68
N PHE A 119 19.50 0.74 -21.91
CA PHE A 119 19.67 2.07 -21.35
C PHE A 119 20.79 2.14 -20.31
N TYR A 120 21.03 1.05 -19.57
CA TYR A 120 22.15 0.96 -18.65
C TYR A 120 23.50 0.93 -19.37
N VAL A 121 23.62 0.19 -20.48
CA VAL A 121 24.81 0.20 -21.35
C VAL A 121 24.98 1.56 -22.03
N LEU A 122 23.89 2.16 -22.53
CA LEU A 122 23.90 3.50 -23.13
C LEU A 122 24.49 4.53 -22.16
N TYR A 123 24.12 4.45 -20.87
CA TYR A 123 24.72 5.29 -19.83
C TYR A 123 26.25 5.11 -19.74
N TYR A 124 26.77 3.88 -19.76
CA TYR A 124 28.24 3.68 -19.70
C TYR A 124 28.97 4.23 -20.93
N VAL A 125 28.32 4.25 -22.09
CA VAL A 125 28.93 4.75 -23.34
C VAL A 125 28.84 6.27 -23.45
N THR A 126 27.75 6.88 -22.95
CA THR A 126 27.42 8.29 -23.20
C THR A 126 27.45 9.19 -21.96
N ASP A 127 27.59 8.59 -20.77
CA ASP A 127 27.45 9.22 -19.45
C ASP A 127 26.10 9.96 -19.24
N LEU A 128 25.07 9.60 -20.04
CA LEU A 128 23.73 10.16 -19.94
C LEU A 128 23.02 9.71 -18.66
N ARG A 129 22.98 10.59 -17.66
CA ARG A 129 22.31 10.33 -16.37
C ARG A 129 20.83 9.94 -16.50
N CYS A 130 20.11 10.51 -17.47
CA CYS A 130 18.71 10.11 -17.72
C CYS A 130 18.60 8.63 -18.14
N ALA A 131 19.51 8.15 -19.00
CA ALA A 131 19.56 6.75 -19.42
C ALA A 131 19.86 5.82 -18.24
N LYS A 132 20.74 6.23 -17.32
CA LYS A 132 21.01 5.47 -16.08
C LYS A 132 19.74 5.22 -15.27
N TYR A 133 19.00 6.29 -14.96
CA TYR A 133 17.80 6.17 -14.13
C TYR A 133 16.69 5.39 -14.82
N PHE A 134 16.51 5.59 -16.13
CA PHE A 134 15.52 4.85 -16.91
C PHE A 134 15.88 3.36 -17.00
N GLY A 135 17.15 3.03 -17.29
CA GLY A 135 17.64 1.66 -17.34
C GLY A 135 17.54 0.94 -15.99
N GLN A 136 17.92 1.62 -14.90
CA GLN A 136 17.77 1.08 -13.54
C GLN A 136 16.29 0.87 -13.17
N GLY A 137 15.41 1.79 -13.54
CA GLY A 137 13.96 1.67 -13.33
C GLY A 137 13.37 0.45 -14.03
N LEU A 138 13.60 0.33 -15.34
CA LEU A 138 13.14 -0.80 -16.15
C LEU A 138 13.71 -2.14 -15.70
N SER A 139 15.00 -2.19 -15.36
CA SER A 139 15.64 -3.41 -14.84
C SER A 139 15.02 -3.84 -13.51
N SER A 140 14.75 -2.88 -12.61
CA SER A 140 14.10 -3.15 -11.32
C SER A 140 12.66 -3.61 -11.49
N PHE A 141 11.93 -3.02 -12.43
CA PHE A 141 10.59 -3.46 -12.80
C PHE A 141 10.60 -4.87 -13.38
N SER A 142 11.59 -5.22 -14.20
CA SER A 142 11.76 -6.56 -14.77
C SER A 142 12.03 -7.60 -13.69
N ILE A 143 12.89 -7.29 -12.71
CA ILE A 143 13.15 -8.15 -11.55
C ILE A 143 11.89 -8.35 -10.71
N LEU A 144 11.10 -7.28 -10.51
CA LEU A 144 9.81 -7.36 -9.83
C LEU A 144 8.87 -8.31 -10.56
N LEU A 145 8.70 -8.15 -11.88
CA LEU A 145 7.86 -9.02 -12.71
C LEU A 145 8.35 -10.47 -12.71
N LEU A 146 9.67 -10.69 -12.77
CA LEU A 146 10.27 -12.02 -12.67
C LEU A 146 9.93 -12.69 -11.33
N GLY A 147 10.07 -11.93 -10.24
CA GLY A 147 9.69 -12.42 -8.91
C GLY A 147 8.22 -12.78 -8.83
N LEU A 148 7.34 -11.97 -9.41
CA LEU A 148 5.90 -12.24 -9.49
C LEU A 148 5.58 -13.49 -10.32
N GLU A 149 6.26 -13.69 -11.44
CA GLU A 149 6.09 -14.87 -12.30
C GLU A 149 6.52 -16.14 -11.58
N LEU A 150 7.70 -16.12 -10.93
CA LEU A 150 8.19 -17.24 -10.12
C LEU A 150 7.25 -17.54 -8.96
N LEU A 151 6.79 -16.50 -8.25
CA LEU A 151 5.81 -16.62 -7.17
C LEU A 151 4.51 -17.26 -7.68
N SER A 152 3.96 -16.75 -8.79
CA SER A 152 2.73 -17.29 -9.39
C SER A 152 2.91 -18.74 -9.83
N GLY A 153 4.03 -19.07 -10.47
CA GLY A 153 4.35 -20.44 -10.88
C GLY A 153 4.56 -21.40 -9.70
N SER A 154 5.01 -20.90 -8.54
CA SER A 154 5.15 -21.71 -7.32
C SER A 154 3.81 -22.14 -6.73
N LEU A 155 2.73 -21.49 -7.14
CA LEU A 155 1.38 -21.76 -6.68
C LEU A 155 0.66 -22.83 -7.52
N VAL A 156 1.22 -23.23 -8.66
CA VAL A 156 0.64 -24.27 -9.52
C VAL A 156 0.54 -25.60 -8.77
N GLY A 157 -0.64 -26.23 -8.84
CA GLY A 157 -0.93 -27.48 -8.14
C GLY A 157 -1.35 -27.33 -6.68
N LEU A 158 -1.39 -26.11 -6.11
CA LEU A 158 -2.00 -25.91 -4.79
C LEU A 158 -3.51 -26.17 -4.77
N GLU A 159 -4.17 -26.06 -5.92
CA GLU A 159 -5.57 -26.45 -6.10
C GLU A 159 -5.86 -27.93 -5.83
N GLU A 160 -4.83 -28.79 -5.77
CA GLU A 160 -4.96 -30.20 -5.38
C GLU A 160 -4.84 -30.42 -3.86
N ASN A 161 -4.40 -29.40 -3.11
CA ASN A 161 -4.17 -29.52 -1.67
C ASN A 161 -5.45 -29.21 -0.88
N LEU A 162 -6.01 -30.23 -0.22
CA LEU A 162 -7.21 -30.13 0.63
C LEU A 162 -7.18 -28.99 1.66
N LEU A 163 -6.03 -28.75 2.32
CA LEU A 163 -5.91 -27.64 3.29
C LEU A 163 -6.04 -26.28 2.60
N PHE A 164 -5.43 -26.15 1.42
CA PHE A 164 -5.51 -24.92 0.64
C PHE A 164 -6.93 -24.70 0.11
N ILE A 165 -7.57 -25.73 -0.44
CA ILE A 165 -8.97 -25.66 -0.90
C ILE A 165 -9.87 -25.22 0.26
N ASN A 166 -9.77 -25.87 1.42
CA ASN A 166 -10.57 -25.53 2.60
C ASN A 166 -10.35 -24.10 3.06
N LEU A 167 -9.11 -23.60 3.01
CA LEU A 167 -8.79 -22.21 3.32
C LEU A 167 -9.46 -21.26 2.33
N ILE A 168 -9.31 -21.49 1.02
CA ILE A 168 -9.90 -20.64 -0.02
C ILE A 168 -11.43 -20.65 0.05
N VAL A 169 -12.06 -21.81 0.27
CA VAL A 169 -13.52 -21.93 0.47
C VAL A 169 -13.96 -21.15 1.71
N SER A 170 -13.20 -21.22 2.80
CA SER A 170 -13.50 -20.44 4.01
C SER A 170 -13.39 -18.93 3.78
N LEU A 171 -12.37 -18.49 3.04
CA LEU A 171 -12.19 -17.08 2.67
C LEU A 171 -13.29 -16.58 1.73
N ALA A 172 -13.78 -17.44 0.84
CA ALA A 172 -14.91 -17.13 -0.04
C ALA A 172 -16.23 -17.04 0.72
N THR A 173 -16.45 -17.92 1.71
CA THR A 173 -17.70 -17.99 2.49
C THR A 173 -17.77 -16.88 3.54
N TRP A 174 -16.64 -16.54 4.15
CA TRP A 174 -16.57 -15.59 5.26
C TRP A 174 -15.60 -14.44 4.92
N PRO A 175 -16.07 -13.36 4.27
CA PRO A 175 -15.21 -12.22 3.92
C PRO A 175 -14.46 -11.61 5.11
N LEU A 176 -15.03 -11.68 6.31
CA LEU A 176 -14.36 -11.23 7.53
C LEU A 176 -13.04 -11.99 7.80
N LEU A 177 -12.97 -13.27 7.43
CA LEU A 177 -11.74 -14.06 7.52
C LEU A 177 -10.68 -13.51 6.57
N GLY A 178 -11.07 -13.12 5.34
CA GLY A 178 -10.19 -12.45 4.40
C GLY A 178 -9.62 -11.15 4.96
N LEU A 179 -10.46 -10.34 5.59
CA LEU A 179 -10.03 -9.12 6.28
C LEU A 179 -9.00 -9.42 7.38
N ILE A 180 -9.25 -10.42 8.23
CA ILE A 180 -8.33 -10.79 9.31
C ILE A 180 -7.00 -11.29 8.75
N VAL A 181 -7.02 -12.13 7.70
CA VAL A 181 -5.80 -12.62 7.04
C VAL A 181 -5.00 -11.45 6.49
N GLY A 182 -5.63 -10.54 5.74
CA GLY A 182 -4.95 -9.36 5.20
C GLY A 182 -4.33 -8.49 6.28
N LEU A 183 -5.05 -8.25 7.38
CA LEU A 183 -4.58 -7.49 8.53
C LEU A 183 -3.34 -8.15 9.13
N ILE A 184 -3.42 -9.42 9.53
CA ILE A 184 -2.33 -10.14 10.21
C ILE A 184 -1.11 -10.22 9.30
N THR A 185 -1.29 -10.68 8.05
CA THR A 185 -0.17 -10.83 7.12
C THR A 185 0.52 -9.49 6.87
N THR A 186 -0.25 -8.41 6.71
CA THR A 186 0.35 -7.09 6.47
C THR A 186 1.01 -6.53 7.71
N SER A 187 0.47 -6.76 8.91
CA SER A 187 1.13 -6.36 10.15
C SER A 187 2.45 -7.08 10.39
N ILE A 188 2.58 -8.34 9.95
CA ILE A 188 3.83 -9.10 10.05
C ILE A 188 4.82 -8.66 8.97
N VAL A 189 4.38 -8.62 7.71
CA VAL A 189 5.22 -8.31 6.54
C VAL A 189 5.54 -6.81 6.47
N GLN A 190 4.73 -5.96 7.10
CA GLN A 190 4.83 -4.50 7.11
C GLN A 190 4.76 -3.85 5.72
N SER A 191 4.14 -4.54 4.74
CA SER A 191 4.00 -4.06 3.37
C SER A 191 2.66 -4.51 2.76
N SER A 192 1.70 -3.58 2.64
CA SER A 192 0.42 -3.85 1.99
C SER A 192 0.56 -4.10 0.49
N SER A 193 1.50 -3.44 -0.18
CA SER A 193 1.82 -3.72 -1.60
C SER A 193 2.33 -5.14 -1.81
N ALA A 194 3.07 -5.72 -0.84
CA ALA A 194 3.51 -7.11 -0.94
C ALA A 194 2.35 -8.10 -0.77
N VAL A 195 1.46 -7.85 0.20
CA VAL A 195 0.28 -8.70 0.44
C VAL A 195 -0.68 -8.63 -0.74
N THR A 196 -0.98 -7.43 -1.26
CA THR A 196 -1.83 -7.28 -2.46
C THR A 196 -1.19 -7.89 -3.71
N ALA A 197 0.13 -7.85 -3.87
CA ALA A 197 0.82 -8.54 -4.96
C ALA A 197 0.70 -10.07 -4.87
N LEU A 198 0.79 -10.64 -3.66
CA LEU A 198 0.53 -12.06 -3.43
C LEU A 198 -0.92 -12.42 -3.79
N VAL A 199 -1.88 -11.58 -3.42
CA VAL A 199 -3.29 -11.73 -3.81
C VAL A 199 -3.46 -11.69 -5.33
N VAL A 200 -2.75 -10.79 -6.02
CA VAL A 200 -2.72 -10.75 -7.50
C VAL A 200 -2.09 -12.03 -8.09
N ALA A 201 -1.01 -12.56 -7.49
CA ALA A 201 -0.41 -13.82 -7.92
C ALA A 201 -1.37 -15.01 -7.78
N LEU A 202 -2.11 -15.09 -6.67
CA LEU A 202 -3.17 -16.09 -6.45
C LEU A 202 -4.28 -15.93 -7.50
N ALA A 203 -4.67 -14.69 -7.83
CA ALA A 203 -5.69 -14.41 -8.83
C ALA A 203 -5.26 -14.83 -10.24
N LYS A 204 -3.98 -14.67 -10.60
CA LYS A 204 -3.44 -15.15 -11.88
C LYS A 204 -3.56 -16.66 -12.04
N GLN A 205 -3.43 -17.40 -10.94
CA GLN A 205 -3.63 -18.85 -10.90
C GLN A 205 -5.09 -19.25 -10.65
N ARG A 206 -6.03 -18.29 -10.62
CA ARG A 206 -7.46 -18.52 -10.31
C ARG A 206 -7.70 -19.22 -8.95
N LEU A 207 -6.76 -19.07 -8.02
CA LEU A 207 -6.81 -19.68 -6.69
C LEU A 207 -7.56 -18.82 -5.66
N ILE A 208 -8.06 -17.64 -6.05
CA ILE A 208 -8.83 -16.76 -5.18
C ILE A 208 -9.93 -16.08 -5.99
N ILE A 209 -11.07 -15.83 -5.34
CA ILE A 209 -12.18 -15.05 -5.91
C ILE A 209 -12.07 -13.57 -5.55
N LEU A 210 -12.80 -12.72 -6.28
CA LEU A 210 -12.73 -11.26 -6.13
C LEU A 210 -13.12 -10.80 -4.72
N GLU A 211 -14.18 -11.38 -4.15
CA GLU A 211 -14.71 -11.07 -2.82
C GLU A 211 -13.63 -11.25 -1.74
N ALA A 212 -12.97 -12.42 -1.76
CA ALA A 212 -11.90 -12.75 -0.83
C ALA A 212 -10.69 -11.83 -1.04
N ALA A 213 -10.33 -11.54 -2.30
CA ALA A 213 -9.23 -10.64 -2.62
C ALA A 213 -9.47 -9.21 -2.12
N ILE A 214 -10.68 -8.67 -2.29
CA ILE A 214 -11.07 -7.34 -1.79
C ILE A 214 -11.06 -7.33 -0.27
N ALA A 215 -11.58 -8.37 0.39
CA ALA A 215 -11.56 -8.46 1.84
C ALA A 215 -10.13 -8.49 2.40
N ILE A 216 -9.23 -9.26 1.79
CA ILE A 216 -7.80 -9.27 2.14
C ILE A 216 -7.17 -7.90 1.92
N ALA A 217 -7.49 -7.22 0.82
CA ALA A 217 -6.96 -5.87 0.55
C ALA A 217 -7.43 -4.84 1.59
N LEU A 218 -8.71 -4.87 1.99
CA LEU A 218 -9.26 -4.06 3.07
C LEU A 218 -8.56 -4.34 4.42
N GLY A 219 -8.34 -5.61 4.73
CA GLY A 219 -7.56 -6.04 5.89
C GLY A 219 -6.12 -5.53 5.86
N SER A 220 -5.47 -5.63 4.70
CA SER A 220 -4.09 -5.21 4.48
C SER A 220 -3.87 -3.72 4.75
N ASN A 221 -4.85 -2.90 4.38
CA ASN A 221 -4.89 -1.48 4.71
C ASN A 221 -4.90 -1.23 6.23
N ILE A 222 -5.71 -1.97 7.00
CA ILE A 222 -5.67 -1.88 8.47
C ILE A 222 -4.31 -2.35 9.01
N GLY A 223 -3.79 -3.46 8.49
CA GLY A 223 -2.53 -4.04 8.95
C GLY A 223 -1.34 -3.07 8.82
N THR A 224 -1.37 -2.21 7.80
CA THR A 224 -0.37 -1.14 7.58
C THR A 224 -0.32 -0.13 8.73
N CYS A 225 -1.43 0.08 9.45
CA CYS A 225 -1.51 1.04 10.55
C CYS A 225 -0.62 0.68 11.75
N VAL A 226 -0.16 -0.58 11.87
CA VAL A 226 0.82 -0.97 12.90
C VAL A 226 2.08 -0.11 12.82
N THR A 227 2.59 0.15 11.62
CA THR A 227 3.76 1.04 11.43
C THR A 227 3.51 2.46 11.93
N ALA A 228 2.29 2.97 11.74
CA ALA A 228 1.91 4.31 12.17
C ALA A 228 1.88 4.41 13.69
N PHE A 229 1.34 3.39 14.37
CA PHE A 229 1.37 3.32 15.83
C PHE A 229 2.80 3.27 16.35
N LEU A 230 3.65 2.42 15.79
CA LEU A 230 5.08 2.34 16.16
C LEU A 230 5.78 3.69 16.00
N ALA A 231 5.50 4.43 14.92
CA ALA A 231 6.04 5.77 14.69
C ALA A 231 5.53 6.83 15.67
N GLY A 232 4.32 6.64 16.21
CA GLY A 232 3.72 7.53 17.20
C GLY A 232 4.14 7.24 18.65
N VAL A 233 4.77 6.09 18.93
CA VAL A 233 5.24 5.73 20.28
C VAL A 233 6.27 6.75 20.76
N GLY A 234 6.08 7.27 21.97
CA GLY A 234 6.96 8.31 22.55
C GLY A 234 6.87 9.68 21.87
N GLY A 235 6.01 9.84 20.87
CA GLY A 235 5.78 11.10 20.17
C GLY A 235 4.77 12.01 20.87
N SER A 236 4.62 13.21 20.32
CA SER A 236 3.64 14.22 20.74
C SER A 236 2.21 13.70 20.66
N ARG A 237 1.29 14.41 21.34
CA ARG A 237 -0.14 14.13 21.26
C ARG A 237 -0.65 14.09 19.82
N ASP A 238 -0.27 15.05 19.00
CA ASP A 238 -0.75 15.14 17.62
C ASP A 238 -0.13 14.04 16.72
N ALA A 239 1.07 13.56 17.05
CA ALA A 239 1.68 12.40 16.39
C ALA A 239 0.88 11.12 16.69
N LYS A 240 0.49 10.89 17.96
CA LYS A 240 -0.39 9.78 18.35
C LYS A 240 -1.78 9.89 17.70
N LEU A 241 -2.36 11.09 17.67
CA LEU A 241 -3.64 11.33 16.99
C LEU A 241 -3.55 11.05 15.48
N SER A 242 -2.42 11.36 14.85
CA SER A 242 -2.18 11.06 13.43
C SER A 242 -2.15 9.54 13.16
N ALA A 243 -1.55 8.74 14.06
CA ALA A 243 -1.60 7.29 13.97
C ALA A 243 -3.04 6.76 14.09
N TRP A 244 -3.82 7.28 15.05
CA TRP A 244 -5.24 6.95 15.20
C TRP A 244 -6.07 7.36 13.98
N ALA A 245 -5.83 8.54 13.43
CA ALA A 245 -6.50 8.99 12.21
C ALA A 245 -6.22 8.05 11.03
N HIS A 246 -4.99 7.53 10.91
CA HIS A 246 -4.68 6.54 9.89
C HIS A 246 -5.46 5.23 10.08
N LEU A 247 -5.57 4.72 11.31
CA LEU A 247 -6.40 3.55 11.59
C LEU A 247 -7.88 3.82 11.26
N TYR A 248 -8.43 4.93 11.73
CA TYR A 248 -9.85 5.24 11.51
C TYR A 248 -10.17 5.49 10.04
N PHE A 249 -9.25 6.06 9.26
CA PHE A 249 -9.39 6.17 7.82
C PHE A 249 -9.65 4.79 7.19
N ASN A 250 -8.81 3.80 7.51
CA ASN A 250 -8.93 2.45 6.96
C ASN A 250 -10.15 1.69 7.50
N LEU A 251 -10.51 1.92 8.77
CA LEU A 251 -11.74 1.38 9.34
C LEU A 251 -13.00 1.94 8.68
N VAL A 252 -13.03 3.22 8.30
CA VAL A 252 -14.14 3.80 7.54
C VAL A 252 -14.32 3.06 6.21
N GLY A 253 -13.22 2.79 5.49
CA GLY A 253 -13.27 1.98 4.28
C GLY A 253 -13.88 0.60 4.53
N VAL A 254 -13.44 -0.11 5.56
CA VAL A 254 -13.99 -1.42 5.93
C VAL A 254 -15.48 -1.35 6.25
N ILE A 255 -15.91 -0.39 7.07
CA ILE A 255 -17.30 -0.22 7.49
C ILE A 255 -18.21 0.05 6.30
N ILE A 256 -17.72 0.76 5.28
CA ILE A 256 -18.49 1.06 4.07
C ILE A 256 -18.51 -0.14 3.12
N PHE A 257 -17.33 -0.70 2.79
CA PHE A 257 -17.20 -1.63 1.67
C PHE A 257 -17.41 -3.10 2.03
N LEU A 258 -17.15 -3.51 3.28
CA LEU A 258 -17.33 -4.90 3.67
C LEU A 258 -18.82 -5.33 3.69
N PRO A 259 -19.78 -4.53 4.22
CA PRO A 259 -21.20 -4.86 4.13
C PRO A 259 -21.76 -4.76 2.71
N LEU A 260 -21.20 -3.88 1.88
CA LEU A 260 -21.60 -3.67 0.49
C LEU A 260 -20.85 -4.59 -0.50
N LEU A 261 -20.08 -5.55 0.01
CA LEU A 261 -19.13 -6.31 -0.79
C LEU A 261 -19.76 -6.97 -2.03
N PRO A 262 -20.94 -7.63 -1.98
CA PRO A 262 -21.55 -8.23 -3.18
C PRO A 262 -21.91 -7.21 -4.26
N TYR A 263 -22.42 -6.04 -3.88
CA TYR A 263 -22.73 -4.96 -4.83
C TYR A 263 -21.47 -4.33 -5.39
N PHE A 264 -20.45 -4.18 -4.53
CA PHE A 264 -19.17 -3.64 -4.92
C PHE A 264 -18.42 -4.57 -5.88
N THR A 265 -18.45 -5.89 -5.66
CA THR A 265 -17.81 -6.85 -6.58
C THR A 265 -18.49 -6.86 -7.94
N HIS A 266 -19.82 -6.82 -8.00
CA HIS A 266 -20.57 -6.65 -9.25
C HIS A 266 -20.20 -5.36 -10.00
N LEU A 267 -20.09 -4.22 -9.31
CA LEU A 267 -19.65 -2.98 -9.92
C LEU A 267 -18.22 -3.13 -10.49
N ILE A 268 -17.30 -3.72 -9.74
CA ILE A 268 -15.92 -3.89 -10.16
C ILE A 268 -15.79 -4.80 -11.39
N GLN A 269 -16.58 -5.87 -11.46
CA GLN A 269 -16.62 -6.79 -12.60
C GLN A 269 -17.03 -6.08 -13.90
N SER A 270 -17.79 -4.99 -13.83
CA SER A 270 -18.17 -4.21 -15.02
C SER A 270 -17.00 -3.45 -15.67
N PHE A 271 -15.90 -3.19 -14.93
CA PHE A 271 -14.75 -2.43 -15.45
C PHE A 271 -13.72 -3.30 -16.18
N SER A 272 -13.69 -4.62 -15.95
CA SER A 272 -12.67 -5.51 -16.50
C SER A 272 -13.09 -6.96 -16.40
N LEU A 273 -12.73 -7.77 -17.39
CA LEU A 273 -12.89 -9.23 -17.35
C LEU A 273 -11.72 -9.94 -16.64
N ASP A 274 -10.56 -9.28 -16.54
CA ASP A 274 -9.37 -9.83 -15.87
C ASP A 274 -9.44 -9.62 -14.35
N LEU A 275 -9.27 -10.70 -13.58
CA LEU A 275 -9.38 -10.70 -12.12
C LEU A 275 -8.26 -9.87 -11.43
N SER A 276 -7.04 -9.88 -11.97
CA SER A 276 -5.95 -9.07 -11.41
C SER A 276 -6.24 -7.58 -11.55
N ARG A 277 -6.80 -7.17 -12.70
CA ARG A 277 -7.29 -5.81 -12.95
C ARG A 277 -8.50 -5.47 -12.08
N GLN A 278 -9.43 -6.38 -11.88
CA GLN A 278 -10.56 -6.18 -10.96
C GLN A 278 -10.07 -5.90 -9.53
N ILE A 279 -9.10 -6.66 -9.02
CA ILE A 279 -8.52 -6.46 -7.69
C ILE A 279 -7.86 -5.07 -7.58
N ALA A 280 -7.07 -4.67 -8.59
CA ALA A 280 -6.45 -3.35 -8.62
C ALA A 280 -7.49 -2.21 -8.70
N ASN A 281 -8.53 -2.37 -9.53
CA ASN A 281 -9.60 -1.39 -9.66
C ASN A 281 -10.41 -1.27 -8.37
N ALA A 282 -10.72 -2.39 -7.71
CA ALA A 282 -11.37 -2.40 -6.41
C ALA A 282 -10.52 -1.64 -5.39
N HIS A 283 -9.23 -1.97 -5.32
CA HIS A 283 -8.28 -1.32 -4.43
C HIS A 283 -8.21 0.20 -4.64
N THR A 284 -8.10 0.65 -5.90
CA THR A 284 -8.14 2.07 -6.23
C THR A 284 -9.47 2.71 -5.84
N LEU A 285 -10.59 2.09 -6.21
CA LEU A 285 -11.91 2.67 -6.04
C LEU A 285 -12.29 2.81 -4.56
N PHE A 286 -12.09 1.78 -3.74
CA PHE A 286 -12.44 1.87 -2.32
C PHE A 286 -11.56 2.86 -1.56
N ASN A 287 -10.25 2.95 -1.87
CA ASN A 287 -9.37 3.94 -1.25
C ASN A 287 -9.75 5.37 -1.66
N LEU A 288 -10.04 5.58 -2.95
CA LEU A 288 -10.48 6.87 -3.47
C LEU A 288 -11.81 7.32 -2.86
N LEU A 289 -12.81 6.44 -2.83
CA LEU A 289 -14.11 6.75 -2.25
C LEU A 289 -14.01 7.00 -0.74
N THR A 290 -13.20 6.23 -0.02
CA THR A 290 -12.92 6.50 1.41
C THR A 290 -12.28 7.87 1.58
N ALA A 291 -11.32 8.23 0.73
CA ALA A 291 -10.70 9.55 0.75
C ALA A 291 -11.69 10.69 0.47
N VAL A 292 -12.62 10.50 -0.47
CA VAL A 292 -13.70 11.46 -0.77
C VAL A 292 -14.65 11.62 0.43
N VAL A 293 -15.06 10.51 1.06
CA VAL A 293 -15.90 10.55 2.27
C VAL A 293 -15.20 11.34 3.37
N ILE A 294 -13.91 11.08 3.59
CA ILE A 294 -13.10 11.79 4.59
C ILE A 294 -12.96 13.27 4.22
N PHE A 295 -12.79 13.62 2.95
CA PHE A 295 -12.74 15.01 2.50
C PHE A 295 -14.04 15.77 2.80
N VAL A 296 -15.18 15.16 2.49
CA VAL A 296 -16.52 15.74 2.71
C VAL A 296 -16.79 15.90 4.20
N PHE A 297 -16.48 14.89 5.02
CA PHE A 297 -16.75 14.88 6.45
C PHE A 297 -15.55 15.23 7.34
N ARG A 298 -14.51 15.88 6.77
CA ARG A 298 -13.21 16.11 7.44
C ARG A 298 -13.33 16.71 8.84
N ASN A 299 -14.18 17.72 9.03
CA ASN A 299 -14.35 18.38 10.33
C ASN A 299 -14.92 17.41 11.38
N LYS A 300 -15.90 16.59 11.00
CA LYS A 300 -16.50 15.57 11.88
C LYS A 300 -15.50 14.45 12.18
N PHE A 301 -14.75 14.02 11.17
CA PHE A 301 -13.72 13.00 11.32
C PHE A 301 -12.62 13.45 12.30
N ILE A 302 -12.06 14.63 12.08
CA ILE A 302 -11.03 15.23 12.95
C ILE A 302 -11.56 15.38 14.39
N ALA A 303 -12.78 15.90 14.55
CA ALA A 303 -13.42 16.03 15.87
C ALA A 303 -13.64 14.67 16.55
N LEU A 304 -14.00 13.63 15.80
CA LEU A 304 -14.17 12.27 16.32
C LEU A 304 -12.83 11.73 16.86
N VAL A 305 -11.75 11.82 16.09
CA VAL A 305 -10.42 11.35 16.52
C VAL A 305 -9.97 12.11 17.76
N TYR A 306 -10.15 13.44 17.79
CA TYR A 306 -9.88 14.24 18.97
C TYR A 306 -10.73 13.79 20.17
N LYS A 307 -12.04 13.62 20.02
CA LYS A 307 -12.93 13.26 21.13
C LYS A 307 -12.55 11.92 21.76
N LEU A 308 -12.19 10.93 20.95
CA LEU A 308 -11.86 9.58 21.42
C LEU A 308 -10.50 9.53 22.14
N HIS A 309 -9.51 10.30 21.69
CA HIS A 309 -8.11 10.15 22.14
C HIS A 309 -7.51 11.40 22.80
N SER A 310 -8.25 12.50 22.91
CA SER A 310 -7.81 13.73 23.60
C SER A 310 -7.47 13.53 25.07
N GLN A 311 -7.97 12.47 25.72
CA GLN A 311 -7.81 12.24 27.15
C GLN A 311 -6.47 11.60 27.53
N GLU A 312 -5.73 11.01 26.59
CA GLU A 312 -4.43 10.36 26.87
C GLU A 312 -3.35 11.37 27.31
N GLY A 313 -3.35 12.58 26.75
CA GLY A 313 -2.40 13.65 27.14
C GLY A 313 -2.68 14.27 28.52
N ARG A 314 -3.89 14.11 29.08
CA ARG A 314 -4.20 14.59 30.44
C ARG A 314 -3.55 13.70 31.50
N LYS A 315 -3.42 12.39 31.23
CA LYS A 315 -2.74 11.42 32.12
C LYS A 315 -1.21 11.56 32.09
N GLU A 316 -0.60 11.89 30.95
CA GLU A 316 0.85 12.17 30.87
C GLU A 316 1.24 13.43 31.65
N LYS A 317 0.45 14.52 31.56
CA LYS A 317 0.68 15.74 32.37
C LYS A 317 0.48 15.52 33.88
N LEU A 318 -0.39 14.59 34.29
CA LEU A 318 -0.57 14.21 35.69
C LEU A 318 0.59 13.35 36.21
N LYS A 319 1.19 12.49 35.36
CA LYS A 319 2.39 11.72 35.73
C LYS A 319 3.63 12.60 35.87
N CYS A 320 3.86 13.56 34.97
CA CYS A 320 5.02 14.46 35.07
C CYS A 320 4.91 15.52 36.18
N ARG A 321 3.72 15.74 36.77
CA ARG A 321 3.57 16.61 37.94
C ARG A 321 3.83 15.91 39.27
N ASN A 322 3.93 14.58 39.26
CA ASN A 322 4.17 13.74 40.43
C ASN A 322 5.60 13.15 40.45
N CYS A 323 6.52 13.71 39.65
CA CYS A 323 7.95 13.40 39.66
C CYS A 323 8.76 14.62 40.06
#